data_AF-A0A6B3HCK3-F1
#
_entry.id   AF-A0A6B3HCK3-F1
#
_cell.length_a   1.000
_cell.length_b   1.000
_cell.length_c   1.000
_cell.angle_alpha   90.00
_cell.angle_beta   90.00
_cell.angle_gamma   90.00
#
_symmetry.space_group_name_H-M   'P 1'
#
loop_
_entity.id
_entity.type
_entity.pdbx_description
1 polymer ?
#
loop_
_entity_poly.entity_id
_entity_poly.type
_entity_poly.pdbx_seq_one_letter_code
_entity_poly.pdbx_strand_id
1 'polypeptide(L)'
;SNQPSFSMPYVYNWLRQPHRTSEVLRRATDEMYGTTPSGLPGNDDLGSLSSWYVWANLGMNPTVYGTANLVLSSPMFDRITIDSADSDRRITVKAAGAAADKPYITGLKVNGKSTTRSWL
;
A
#
# COMPACT_ATOMS: atom_id res chain seq x y z
N SER A 1 12.00 -7.76 -10.02
CA SER A 1 12.11 -6.56 -10.90
C SER A 1 12.90 -5.48 -10.19
N ASN A 2 13.26 -4.41 -10.88
CA ASN A 2 14.02 -3.28 -10.32
C ASN A 2 13.10 -2.08 -9.98
N GLN A 3 13.64 -1.01 -9.38
CA GLN A 3 12.86 0.16 -8.89
C GLN A 3 11.91 0.79 -9.92
N PRO A 4 12.22 0.86 -11.23
CA PRO A 4 11.28 1.40 -12.23
C PRO A 4 9.93 0.68 -12.27
N SER A 5 9.84 -0.55 -11.75
CA SER A 5 8.60 -1.32 -11.72
C SER A 5 7.72 -1.08 -10.49
N PHE A 6 8.18 -0.31 -9.49
CA PHE A 6 7.46 -0.15 -8.22
C PHE A 6 6.05 0.43 -8.38
N SER A 7 5.84 1.28 -9.38
CA SER A 7 4.55 1.90 -9.69
C SER A 7 3.61 1.01 -10.51
N MET A 8 4.10 -0.08 -11.11
CA MET A 8 3.35 -0.87 -12.08
C MET A 8 2.06 -1.47 -11.52
N PRO A 9 2.01 -2.03 -10.29
CA PRO A 9 0.76 -2.54 -9.73
C PRO A 9 -0.31 -1.46 -9.60
N TYR A 10 0.09 -0.21 -9.37
CA TYR A 10 -0.83 0.90 -9.13
C TYR A 10 -1.49 1.40 -10.42
N VAL A 11 -0.96 1.08 -11.61
CA VAL A 11 -1.53 1.47 -12.91
C VAL A 11 -3.01 1.07 -13.04
N TYR A 12 -3.42 -0.04 -12.44
CA TYR A 12 -4.82 -0.47 -12.43
C TYR A 12 -5.79 0.55 -11.81
N ASN A 13 -5.33 1.44 -10.93
CA ASN A 13 -6.14 2.55 -10.43
C ASN A 13 -6.60 3.50 -11.55
N TRP A 14 -5.69 3.84 -12.47
CA TRP A 14 -6.02 4.65 -13.66
C TRP A 14 -6.88 3.89 -14.67
N LEU A 15 -6.78 2.56 -14.71
CA LEU A 15 -7.62 1.68 -15.53
C LEU A 15 -8.99 1.41 -14.91
N ARG A 16 -9.34 2.05 -13.78
CA ARG A 16 -10.59 1.85 -13.04
C ARG A 16 -10.78 0.39 -12.55
N GLN A 17 -9.67 -0.28 -12.25
CA GLN A 17 -9.64 -1.66 -11.73
C GLN A 17 -8.80 -1.76 -10.43
N PRO A 18 -9.02 -0.92 -9.41
CA PRO A 18 -8.16 -0.86 -8.22
C PRO A 18 -8.08 -2.17 -7.41
N HIS A 19 -9.05 -3.08 -7.56
CA HIS A 19 -8.99 -4.42 -6.98
C HIS A 19 -7.77 -5.20 -7.47
N ARG A 20 -7.39 -5.06 -8.75
CA ARG A 20 -6.21 -5.72 -9.32
C ARG A 20 -4.89 -5.18 -8.77
N THR A 21 -4.84 -3.88 -8.41
CA THR A 21 -3.68 -3.35 -7.66
C THR A 21 -3.50 -4.12 -6.37
N SER A 22 -4.59 -4.34 -5.63
CA SER A 22 -4.54 -5.03 -4.34
C SER A 22 -4.18 -6.51 -4.48
N GLU A 23 -4.71 -7.20 -5.50
CA GLU A 23 -4.35 -8.59 -5.83
C GLU A 23 -2.85 -8.73 -6.15
N VAL A 24 -2.33 -7.88 -7.05
CA VAL A 24 -0.93 -7.93 -7.46
C VAL A 24 0.00 -7.60 -6.30
N LEU A 25 -0.33 -6.58 -5.51
CA LEU A 25 0.46 -6.24 -4.33
C LEU A 25 0.45 -7.37 -3.30
N ARG A 26 -0.71 -7.97 -3.01
CA ARG A 26 -0.80 -9.08 -2.05
C ARG A 26 0.07 -10.25 -2.49
N ARG A 27 -0.05 -10.65 -3.75
CA ARG A 27 0.78 -11.71 -4.35
C ARG A 27 2.26 -11.36 -4.27
N ALA A 28 2.64 -10.15 -4.68
CA ALA A 28 4.04 -9.73 -4.70
C ALA A 28 4.65 -9.70 -3.29
N THR A 29 3.95 -9.16 -2.29
CA THR A 29 4.46 -9.14 -0.92
C THR A 29 4.56 -10.53 -0.30
N ASP A 30 3.67 -11.45 -0.67
CA ASP A 30 3.68 -12.83 -0.17
C ASP A 30 4.77 -13.69 -0.85
N GLU A 31 4.92 -13.59 -2.17
CA GLU A 31 5.87 -14.39 -2.93
C GLU A 31 7.31 -13.87 -2.85
N MET A 32 7.50 -12.55 -2.69
CA MET A 32 8.82 -11.92 -2.84
C MET A 32 9.52 -11.61 -1.52
N TYR A 33 8.81 -11.59 -0.39
CA TYR A 33 9.36 -11.18 0.90
C TYR A 33 9.26 -12.30 1.93
N GLY A 34 10.29 -12.41 2.77
CA GLY A 34 10.36 -13.36 3.87
C GLY A 34 11.21 -12.83 5.02
N THR A 35 11.18 -13.53 6.15
CA THR A 35 11.87 -13.12 7.40
C THR A 35 13.25 -13.74 7.57
N THR A 36 13.73 -14.51 6.60
CA THR A 36 15.07 -15.11 6.59
C THR A 36 16.13 -14.12 6.11
N PRO A 37 17.44 -14.38 6.32
CA PRO A 37 18.52 -13.55 5.78
C PRO A 37 18.46 -13.33 4.25
N SER A 38 17.90 -14.28 3.50
CA SER A 38 17.66 -14.17 2.04
C SER A 38 16.23 -13.77 1.69
N GLY A 39 15.51 -13.13 2.62
CA GLY A 39 14.08 -12.85 2.51
C GLY A 39 13.74 -11.64 1.65
N LEU A 40 14.71 -10.95 1.07
CA LEU A 40 14.46 -9.86 0.13
C LEU A 40 14.60 -10.36 -1.31
N PRO A 41 13.81 -9.84 -2.26
CA PRO A 41 13.85 -10.28 -3.65
C PRO A 41 15.06 -9.73 -4.45
N GLY A 42 15.93 -8.96 -3.79
CA GLY A 42 17.09 -8.30 -4.38
C GLY A 42 17.74 -7.34 -3.38
N ASN A 43 18.64 -6.48 -3.88
CA ASN A 43 19.25 -5.44 -3.06
C ASN A 43 18.19 -4.47 -2.54
N ASP A 44 18.24 -4.17 -1.24
CA ASP A 44 17.29 -3.26 -0.63
C ASP A 44 17.38 -1.82 -1.18
N ASP A 45 18.53 -1.47 -1.77
CA ASP A 45 18.82 -0.17 -2.37
C ASP A 45 18.47 0.98 -1.42
N LEU A 46 19.11 0.93 -0.24
CA LEU A 46 19.01 1.92 0.83
C LEU A 46 17.57 2.10 1.34
N GLY A 47 16.84 1.00 1.55
CA GLY A 47 15.46 1.02 2.04
C GLY A 47 14.40 1.14 0.96
N SER A 48 14.77 1.15 -0.33
CA SER A 48 13.80 1.26 -1.43
C SER A 48 12.84 0.08 -1.47
N LEU A 49 13.35 -1.16 -1.43
CA LEU A 49 12.49 -2.36 -1.42
C LEU A 49 11.71 -2.50 -0.11
N SER A 50 12.36 -2.21 1.02
CA SER A 50 11.72 -2.25 2.34
C SER A 50 10.58 -1.22 2.44
N SER A 51 10.80 0.00 1.97
CA SER A 51 9.78 1.05 1.94
C SER A 51 8.62 0.68 1.02
N TRP A 52 8.90 0.08 -0.14
CA TRP A 52 7.84 -0.41 -1.03
C TRP A 52 6.96 -1.46 -0.35
N TYR A 53 7.56 -2.40 0.39
CA TYR A 53 6.82 -3.39 1.19
C TYR A 53 5.95 -2.73 2.26
N VAL A 54 6.49 -1.74 2.99
CA VAL A 54 5.74 -1.01 4.01
C VAL A 54 4.53 -0.31 3.37
N TRP A 55 4.72 0.51 2.33
CA TRP A 55 3.63 1.21 1.64
C TRP A 55 2.57 0.24 1.10
N ALA A 56 2.97 -0.86 0.46
CA ALA A 56 2.04 -1.86 -0.04
C ALA A 56 1.15 -2.43 1.09
N ASN A 57 1.72 -2.72 2.26
CA ASN A 57 1.00 -3.25 3.42
C ASN A 57 0.19 -2.18 4.17
N LEU A 58 0.58 -0.91 4.08
CA LEU A 58 -0.21 0.22 4.59
C LEU A 58 -1.52 0.42 3.82
N GLY A 59 -1.60 -0.10 2.59
CA GLY A 59 -2.74 0.09 1.69
C GLY A 59 -2.72 1.42 0.94
N MET A 60 -1.54 2.05 0.81
CA MET A 60 -1.41 3.33 0.12
C MET A 60 0.01 3.55 -0.42
N ASN A 61 0.20 4.36 -1.45
CA ASN A 61 1.52 4.61 -2.03
C ASN A 61 1.65 5.98 -2.73
N PRO A 62 2.79 6.69 -2.57
CA PRO A 62 3.05 7.95 -3.28
C PRO A 62 3.55 7.71 -4.71
N THR A 63 2.70 7.15 -5.57
CA THR A 63 3.09 6.71 -6.92
C THR A 63 3.43 7.86 -7.87
N VAL A 64 2.82 9.04 -7.66
CA VAL A 64 3.07 10.23 -8.50
C VAL A 64 3.95 11.20 -7.73
N TYR A 65 5.25 11.13 -7.98
CA TYR A 65 6.25 11.97 -7.33
C TYR A 65 5.98 13.46 -7.57
N GLY A 66 6.29 14.29 -6.56
CA GLY A 66 6.02 15.73 -6.58
C GLY A 66 4.58 16.13 -6.27
N THR A 67 3.69 15.17 -6.01
CA THR A 67 2.32 15.42 -5.54
C THR A 67 2.13 14.96 -4.11
N ALA A 68 1.07 15.43 -3.46
CA ALA A 68 0.65 14.94 -2.14
C ALA A 68 -0.33 13.76 -2.22
N ASN A 69 -0.58 13.23 -3.44
CA ASN A 69 -1.57 12.17 -3.65
C ASN A 69 -1.03 10.81 -3.20
N LEU A 70 -1.88 10.04 -2.52
CA LEU A 70 -1.59 8.65 -2.18
C LEU A 70 -2.57 7.74 -2.91
N VAL A 71 -2.06 6.87 -3.78
CA VAL A 71 -2.86 5.87 -4.49
C VAL A 71 -3.19 4.74 -3.52
N LEU A 72 -4.45 4.30 -3.49
CA LEU A 72 -4.93 3.33 -2.51
C LEU A 72 -4.90 1.89 -3.02
N SER A 73 -4.68 0.98 -2.09
CA SER A 73 -4.80 -0.48 -2.21
C SER A 73 -5.33 -1.07 -0.90
N SER A 74 -5.66 -2.36 -0.88
CA SER A 74 -6.12 -3.00 0.35
C SER A 74 -5.00 -3.06 1.41
N PRO A 75 -5.23 -2.59 2.65
CA PRO A 75 -4.26 -2.73 3.73
C PRO A 75 -4.10 -4.20 4.15
N MET A 76 -2.98 -4.51 4.81
CA MET A 76 -2.72 -5.85 5.36
C MET A 76 -3.27 -6.04 6.78
N PHE A 77 -3.37 -4.95 7.54
CA PHE A 77 -3.73 -4.99 8.96
C PHE A 77 -5.10 -4.36 9.20
N ASP A 78 -5.79 -4.85 10.24
CA ASP A 78 -7.10 -4.36 10.64
C ASP A 78 -7.09 -2.92 11.17
N ARG A 79 -5.95 -2.51 11.73
CA ARG A 79 -5.69 -1.16 12.20
C ARG A 79 -4.23 -0.78 11.98
N ILE A 80 -4.03 0.39 11.41
CA ILE A 80 -2.71 0.99 11.22
C ILE A 80 -2.74 2.40 11.80
N THR A 81 -1.66 2.79 12.46
CA THR A 81 -1.47 4.14 13.00
C THR A 81 -0.10 4.64 12.59
N ILE A 82 -0.08 5.81 11.94
CA ILE A 82 1.14 6.49 11.50
C ILE A 82 1.19 7.82 12.24
N ASP A 83 2.19 7.98 13.08
CA ASP A 83 2.46 9.22 13.80
C ASP A 83 3.40 10.10 12.97
N SER A 84 3.12 11.40 12.94
CA SER A 84 4.02 12.38 12.32
C SER A 84 5.29 12.51 13.16
N ALA A 85 6.44 12.59 12.49
CA ALA A 85 7.71 12.84 13.17
C ALA A 85 7.82 14.27 13.72
N ASP A 86 7.10 15.22 13.12
CA ASP A 86 7.27 16.67 13.35
C ASP A 86 6.04 17.35 13.97
N SER A 87 5.00 16.58 14.32
CA SER A 87 3.76 17.12 14.92
C SER A 87 2.95 16.05 15.64
N ASP A 88 1.94 16.47 16.42
CA ASP A 88 0.97 15.56 17.06
C ASP A 88 -0.07 14.99 16.09
N ARG A 89 0.13 15.18 14.77
CA ARG A 89 -0.80 14.66 13.75
C ARG A 89 -0.61 13.16 13.59
N ARG A 90 -1.74 12.47 13.39
CA ARG A 90 -1.81 11.03 13.25
C ARG A 90 -2.72 10.65 12.08
N ILE A 91 -2.27 9.71 11.26
CA ILE A 91 -3.12 9.00 10.30
C ILE A 91 -3.54 7.68 10.94
N THR A 92 -4.84 7.38 10.92
CA THR A 92 -5.37 6.09 11.38
C THR A 92 -6.15 5.43 10.25
N VAL A 93 -5.70 4.26 9.82
CA VAL A 93 -6.45 3.39 8.92
C VAL A 93 -7.18 2.35 9.76
N LYS A 94 -8.50 2.23 9.56
CA LYS A 94 -9.34 1.20 10.19
C LYS A 94 -9.95 0.36 9.09
N ALA A 95 -9.55 -0.90 9.01
CA ALA A 95 -9.98 -1.86 7.99
C ALA A 95 -10.35 -3.17 8.68
N ALA A 96 -11.41 -3.15 9.49
CA ALA A 96 -11.84 -4.30 10.27
C ALA A 96 -11.99 -5.55 9.37
N GLY A 97 -11.24 -6.61 9.69
CA GLY A 97 -11.23 -7.85 8.92
C GLY A 97 -10.25 -7.88 7.74
N ALA A 98 -9.41 -6.86 7.55
CA ALA A 98 -8.27 -6.94 6.64
C ALA A 98 -7.35 -8.11 7.03
N ALA A 99 -6.97 -8.89 6.03
CA ALA A 99 -6.17 -10.09 6.19
C ALA A 99 -5.47 -10.44 4.87
N ALA A 100 -4.53 -11.37 4.93
CA ALA A 100 -3.78 -11.85 3.77
C ALA A 100 -4.71 -12.37 2.66
N ASP A 101 -5.74 -13.13 3.03
CA ASP A 101 -6.74 -13.75 2.14
C ASP A 101 -7.90 -12.81 1.74
N LYS A 102 -7.88 -11.55 2.19
CA LYS A 102 -8.93 -10.55 1.93
C LYS A 102 -8.36 -9.31 1.25
N PRO A 103 -8.05 -9.36 -0.06
CA PRO A 103 -7.38 -8.28 -0.77
C PRO A 103 -8.32 -7.18 -1.29
N TYR A 104 -9.61 -7.17 -0.93
CA TYR A 104 -10.60 -6.28 -1.55
C TYR A 104 -11.14 -5.20 -0.60
N ILE A 105 -11.14 -3.96 -1.08
CA ILE A 105 -11.83 -2.84 -0.44
C ILE A 105 -13.27 -2.79 -0.95
N THR A 106 -14.24 -2.86 -0.04
CA THR A 106 -15.68 -2.77 -0.37
C THR A 106 -16.25 -1.35 -0.19
N GLY A 107 -15.54 -0.49 0.54
CA GLY A 107 -15.91 0.91 0.72
C GLY A 107 -14.82 1.70 1.43
N LEU A 108 -14.83 3.01 1.21
CA LEU A 108 -13.86 3.93 1.81
C LEU A 108 -14.58 5.13 2.43
N LYS A 109 -14.17 5.46 3.65
CA LYS A 109 -14.53 6.72 4.31
C LYS A 109 -13.26 7.47 4.69
N VAL A 110 -13.19 8.74 4.30
CA VAL A 110 -12.11 9.64 4.70
C VAL A 110 -12.71 10.68 5.64
N ASN A 111 -12.22 10.73 6.88
CA ASN A 111 -12.73 11.62 7.92
C ASN A 111 -14.27 11.55 8.05
N GLY A 112 -14.82 10.33 8.02
CA GLY A 112 -16.25 10.05 8.13
C GLY A 112 -17.06 10.20 6.83
N LYS A 113 -16.50 10.77 5.76
CA LYS A 113 -17.19 10.97 4.48
C LYS A 113 -16.91 9.84 3.50
N SER A 114 -17.97 9.20 3.00
CA SER A 114 -17.86 8.16 1.97
C SER A 114 -17.30 8.74 0.67
N THR A 115 -16.43 7.97 0.01
CA THR A 115 -15.85 8.34 -1.29
C THR A 115 -15.63 7.09 -2.13
N THR A 116 -15.65 7.28 -3.45
CA THR A 116 -15.31 6.25 -4.44
C THR A 116 -13.95 6.47 -5.08
N ARG A 117 -13.21 7.50 -4.65
CA ARG A 117 -11.85 7.75 -5.12
C ARG A 117 -10.93 6.62 -4.66
N SER A 118 -10.05 6.19 -5.56
CA SER A 118 -9.00 5.21 -5.27
C SER A 118 -7.67 5.88 -4.91
N TRP A 119 -7.74 7.10 -4.39
CA TRP A 119 -6.61 7.90 -3.93
C TRP A 119 -7.06 8.88 -2.84
N LEU A 120 -6.11 9.36 -2.03
CA LEU A 120 -6.28 10.41 -1.01
C LEU A 120 -5.68 11.73 -1.47
#